data_AF-A0A1B6JUS1-F1
#
_entry.id   AF-A0A1B6JUS1-F1
#
_cell.length_a   1.000
_cell.length_b   1.000
_cell.length_c   1.000
_cell.angle_alpha   90.00
_cell.angle_beta   90.00
_cell.angle_gamma   90.00
#
_symmetry.space_group_name_H-M   'P 1'
#
loop_
_entity.id
_entity.type
_entity.pdbx_description
1 polymer ?
#
loop_
_entity_poly.entity_id
_entity_poly.type
_entity_poly.pdbx_seq_one_letter_code
_entity_poly.pdbx_strand_id
1 'polypeptide(L)'
;MGYSGSVGLCTVVWILSGFISSLSAMCVAELSTVVPKSGGAYAYFFTAYADLHQFFGPLPSFLYMWVILLINTPCSLALTSMIFASYVYGTFRPLVTEEFNSHYEIILKDILGISVLRN
;
A
#
# COMPACT_ATOMS: atom_id res chain seq x y z
N MET A 1 -13.58 -11.51 5.84
CA MET A 1 -14.16 -11.52 4.48
C MET A 1 -15.65 -11.26 4.62
N GLY A 2 -16.11 -10.06 4.25
CA GLY A 2 -17.55 -9.72 4.35
C GLY A 2 -17.84 -8.22 4.44
N TYR A 3 -17.17 -7.37 3.64
CA TYR A 3 -17.53 -5.94 3.57
C TYR A 3 -18.50 -5.61 2.44
N SER A 4 -18.67 -6.52 1.48
CA SER A 4 -19.67 -6.43 0.43
C SER A 4 -20.27 -7.83 0.26
N GLY A 5 -21.53 -7.98 0.66
CA GLY A 5 -22.24 -9.26 0.68
C GLY A 5 -22.56 -9.84 -0.70
N SER A 6 -22.12 -9.21 -1.80
CA SER A 6 -22.34 -9.67 -3.17
C SER A 6 -21.23 -9.18 -4.11
N VAL A 7 -20.85 -10.04 -5.07
CA VAL A 7 -19.87 -9.73 -6.14
C VAL A 7 -20.30 -8.52 -6.98
N GLY A 8 -21.61 -8.38 -7.23
CA GLY A 8 -22.14 -7.26 -8.01
C GLY A 8 -21.93 -5.91 -7.34
N LEU A 9 -22.10 -5.84 -6.01
CA LEU A 9 -21.83 -4.64 -5.23
C LEU A 9 -20.34 -4.26 -5.26
N CYS A 10 -19.42 -5.25 -5.24
CA CYS A 10 -17.99 -5.00 -5.37
C CYS A 10 -17.64 -4.32 -6.70
N THR A 11 -18.20 -4.83 -7.80
CA THR A 11 -17.95 -4.28 -9.15
C THR A 11 -18.48 -2.86 -9.29
N VAL A 12 -19.67 -2.56 -8.73
CA VAL A 12 -20.23 -1.19 -8.75
C VAL A 12 -19.33 -0.23 -7.98
N VAL A 13 -18.89 -0.59 -6.77
CA VAL A 13 -17.97 0.25 -5.96
C VAL A 13 -16.67 0.52 -6.72
N TRP A 14 -16.14 -0.49 -7.41
CA TRP A 14 -14.91 -0.36 -8.18
C TRP A 14 -15.07 0.64 -9.34
N ILE A 15 -16.15 0.52 -10.13
CA ILE A 15 -16.47 1.45 -11.22
C ILE A 15 -16.63 2.88 -10.71
N LEU A 16 -17.38 3.06 -9.61
CA LEU A 16 -17.56 4.37 -9.00
C LEU A 16 -16.21 4.96 -8.56
N SER A 17 -15.37 4.19 -7.87
CA SER A 17 -14.04 4.66 -7.46
C SER A 17 -13.18 5.12 -8.65
N GLY A 18 -13.20 4.35 -9.75
CA GLY A 18 -12.49 4.72 -10.97
C GLY A 18 -12.99 6.03 -11.58
N PHE A 19 -14.32 6.23 -11.61
CA PHE A 19 -14.92 7.46 -12.11
C PHE A 19 -14.54 8.69 -11.26
N ILE A 20 -14.61 8.58 -9.93
CA ILE A 20 -14.14 9.65 -9.02
C ILE A 20 -12.65 9.95 -9.23
N SER A 21 -11.81 8.93 -9.43
CA SER A 21 -10.38 9.12 -9.69
C SER A 21 -10.11 9.84 -11.01
N SER A 22 -10.87 9.54 -12.07
CA SER A 22 -10.74 10.26 -13.35
C SER A 22 -11.10 11.73 -13.23
N LEU A 23 -12.19 12.07 -12.52
CA LEU A 23 -12.56 13.45 -12.25
C LEU A 23 -11.47 14.18 -11.44
N SER A 24 -10.92 13.52 -10.42
CA SER A 24 -9.84 14.07 -9.60
C SER A 24 -8.59 14.37 -10.44
N ALA A 25 -8.25 13.47 -11.37
CA ALA A 25 -7.12 13.67 -12.29
C ALA A 25 -7.34 14.83 -13.25
N MET A 26 -8.56 15.01 -13.78
CA MET A 26 -8.89 16.16 -14.64
C MET A 26 -8.73 17.49 -13.88
N CYS A 27 -9.27 17.60 -12.67
CA CYS A 27 -9.11 18.80 -11.86
C CYS A 27 -7.64 19.11 -11.53
N VAL A 28 -6.84 18.09 -11.23
CA VAL A 28 -5.40 18.24 -11.00
C VAL A 28 -4.66 18.65 -12.28
N ALA A 29 -5.07 18.15 -13.45
CA ALA A 29 -4.50 18.53 -14.74
C ALA A 29 -4.75 20.01 -15.04
N GLU A 30 -5.99 20.49 -14.86
CA GLU A 30 -6.33 21.92 -15.01
C GLU A 30 -5.47 22.77 -14.07
N LEU A 31 -5.39 22.39 -12.79
CA LEU A 31 -4.60 23.12 -11.80
C LEU A 31 -3.10 23.12 -12.12
N SER A 32 -2.58 22.05 -12.71
CA SER A 32 -1.19 21.95 -13.18
C SER A 32 -0.87 22.94 -14.29
N THR A 33 -1.85 23.28 -15.13
CA THR A 33 -1.67 24.28 -16.20
C THR A 33 -1.79 25.73 -15.69
N VAL A 34 -2.65 25.97 -14.70
CA VAL A 34 -2.87 27.32 -14.12
C VAL A 34 -1.67 27.78 -13.30
N VAL A 35 -1.00 26.88 -12.58
CA VAL A 35 0.13 27.23 -11.69
C VAL A 35 1.41 26.52 -12.18
N PRO A 36 2.15 27.10 -13.15
CA PRO A 36 3.39 26.53 -13.66
C PRO A 36 4.58 26.84 -12.72
N LYS A 37 4.49 26.41 -11.46
CA LYS A 37 5.53 26.57 -10.44
C LYS A 37 6.08 25.20 -10.03
N SER A 38 7.39 25.11 -9.87
CA SER A 38 8.05 23.90 -9.36
C SER A 38 7.67 23.68 -7.89
N GLY A 39 7.22 22.47 -7.55
CA GLY A 39 6.74 22.13 -6.20
C GLY A 39 5.48 21.26 -6.15
N GLY A 40 4.85 20.97 -7.30
CA GLY A 40 3.66 20.13 -7.37
C GLY A 40 2.50 20.69 -6.53
N ALA A 41 1.81 19.81 -5.80
CA ALA A 41 0.64 20.22 -5.01
C ALA A 41 0.95 21.22 -3.90
N TYR A 42 2.18 21.24 -3.36
CA TYR A 42 2.63 22.26 -2.42
C TYR A 42 2.58 23.67 -3.03
N ALA A 43 2.96 23.80 -4.31
CA ALA A 43 2.94 25.08 -5.02
C ALA A 43 1.51 25.60 -5.18
N TYR A 44 0.51 24.73 -5.37
CA TYR A 44 -0.89 25.14 -5.47
C TYR A 44 -1.40 25.77 -4.17
N PHE A 45 -1.15 25.13 -3.03
CA PHE A 45 -1.52 25.67 -1.72
C PHE A 45 -0.74 26.94 -1.40
N PHE A 46 0.54 27.00 -1.77
CA PHE A 46 1.32 28.21 -1.55
C PHE A 46 0.77 29.39 -2.36
N THR A 47 0.49 29.22 -3.66
CA THR A 47 -0.04 30.29 -4.52
C THR A 47 -1.47 30.69 -4.14
N ALA A 48 -2.32 29.77 -3.69
CA ALA A 48 -3.69 30.09 -3.32
C ALA A 48 -3.80 30.90 -2.01
N TYR A 49 -2.92 30.64 -1.04
CA TYR A 49 -3.02 31.22 0.31
C TYR A 49 -1.98 32.31 0.61
N ALA A 50 -0.95 32.48 -0.24
CA ALA A 50 0.11 33.47 -0.04
C ALA A 50 -0.44 34.91 0.12
N ASP A 51 -1.45 35.29 -0.66
CA ASP A 51 -1.98 36.66 -0.67
C ASP A 51 -3.01 36.94 0.45
N LEU A 52 -3.46 35.91 1.19
CA LEU A 52 -4.53 36.06 2.17
C LEU A 52 -4.03 36.67 3.49
N HIS A 53 -2.83 36.30 3.95
CA HIS A 53 -2.25 36.84 5.19
C HIS A 53 -0.72 36.65 5.23
N GLN A 54 0.03 37.71 5.52
CA GLN A 54 1.51 37.72 5.42
C GLN A 54 2.23 36.71 6.32
N PHE A 55 1.63 36.31 7.45
CA PHE A 55 2.21 35.35 8.40
C PHE A 55 1.56 33.96 8.38
N PHE A 56 0.27 33.87 8.03
CA PHE A 56 -0.48 32.60 8.06
C PHE A 56 -0.66 31.99 6.66
N GLY A 57 -0.45 32.76 5.59
CA GLY A 57 -0.55 32.31 4.21
C GLY A 57 0.30 31.09 3.85
N PRO A 58 1.58 30.98 4.28
CA PRO A 58 2.40 29.81 3.94
C PRO A 58 2.17 28.60 4.86
N LEU A 59 1.50 28.77 6.00
CA LEU A 59 1.26 27.72 6.99
C LEU A 59 0.49 26.49 6.42
N PRO A 60 -0.63 26.64 5.68
CA PRO A 60 -1.33 25.48 5.12
C PRO A 60 -0.48 24.68 4.14
N SER A 61 0.39 25.35 3.37
CA SER A 61 1.28 24.69 2.42
C SER A 61 2.35 23.85 3.15
N PHE A 62 2.91 24.38 4.24
CA PHE A 62 3.84 23.64 5.11
C PHE A 62 3.18 22.41 5.76
N LEU A 63 1.98 22.55 6.32
CA LEU A 63 1.25 21.44 6.93
C LEU A 63 0.93 20.33 5.92
N TYR A 64 0.55 20.69 4.68
CA TYR A 64 0.34 19.73 3.61
C TYR A 64 1.61 18.91 3.32
N MET A 65 2.76 19.59 3.18
CA MET A 65 4.03 18.92 2.94
C MET A 65 4.45 18.03 4.12
N TRP A 66 4.22 18.49 5.35
CA TRP A 66 4.48 17.71 6.56
C TRP A 66 3.72 16.38 6.54
N VAL A 67 2.39 16.42 6.32
CA VAL A 67 1.56 15.20 6.31
C VAL A 67 1.99 14.24 5.19
N ILE A 68 2.31 14.76 4.01
CA ILE A 68 2.75 13.92 2.89
C ILE A 68 4.06 13.21 3.21
N LEU A 69 5.05 13.94 3.73
CA LEU A 69 6.38 13.39 3.96
C LEU A 69 6.42 12.46 5.17
N LEU A 70 5.80 12.84 6.28
CA LEU A 70 5.89 12.06 7.51
C LEU A 70 4.86 10.95 7.63
N ILE A 71 3.71 11.07 6.97
CA ILE A 71 2.61 10.11 7.14
C ILE A 71 2.37 9.34 5.84
N ASN A 72 2.04 10.05 4.75
CA ASN A 72 1.54 9.38 3.55
C ASN A 72 2.61 8.57 2.81
N THR A 73 3.79 9.16 2.62
CA THR A 73 4.92 8.54 1.90
C THR A 73 5.40 7.26 2.59
N PRO A 74 5.76 7.28 3.89
CA PRO A 74 6.21 6.06 4.57
C PRO A 74 5.09 5.02 4.71
N CYS A 75 3.83 5.44 4.90
CA CYS A 75 2.69 4.52 4.94
C CYS A 75 2.53 3.75 3.62
N SER A 76 2.63 4.44 2.49
CA SER A 76 2.51 3.82 1.17
C SER A 76 3.63 2.80 0.90
N LEU A 77 4.86 3.14 1.30
CA LEU A 77 6.02 2.24 1.20
C LEU A 77 5.87 1.03 2.13
N ALA A 78 5.43 1.23 3.36
CA ALA A 78 5.21 0.15 4.33
C ALA A 78 4.11 -0.81 3.86
N LEU A 79 2.99 -0.29 3.36
CA LEU A 79 1.89 -1.08 2.82
C LEU A 79 2.36 -1.91 1.62
N THR A 80 3.07 -1.29 0.67
CA THR A 80 3.59 -1.98 -0.51
C THR A 80 4.59 -3.08 -0.11
N SER A 81 5.48 -2.82 0.84
CA SER A 81 6.43 -3.80 1.37
C SER A 81 5.72 -4.98 2.05
N MET A 82 4.72 -4.71 2.89
CA MET A 82 3.95 -5.74 3.58
C MET A 82 3.18 -6.63 2.60
N ILE A 83 2.55 -6.02 1.59
CA ILE A 83 1.84 -6.74 0.52
C ILE A 83 2.82 -7.60 -0.27
N PHE A 84 3.97 -7.05 -0.66
CA PHE A 84 5.02 -7.78 -1.35
C PHE A 84 5.49 -9.00 -0.55
N ALA A 85 5.83 -8.80 0.74
CA ALA A 85 6.24 -9.89 1.62
C ALA A 85 5.15 -10.97 1.74
N SER A 86 3.88 -10.57 1.81
CA SER A 86 2.74 -11.49 1.90
C SER A 86 2.56 -12.32 0.62
N TYR A 87 2.71 -11.71 -0.56
CA TYR A 87 2.63 -12.42 -1.84
C TYR A 87 3.82 -13.35 -2.05
N VAL A 88 5.04 -12.91 -1.71
CA VAL A 88 6.25 -13.75 -1.76
C VAL A 88 6.07 -14.94 -0.82
N TYR A 89 5.74 -14.70 0.45
CA TYR A 89 5.50 -15.77 1.42
C TYR A 89 4.42 -16.75 0.94
N GLY A 90 3.28 -16.26 0.45
CA GLY A 90 2.21 -17.12 -0.08
C GLY A 90 2.66 -18.02 -1.23
N THR A 91 3.55 -17.51 -2.11
CA THR A 91 4.08 -18.24 -3.26
C THR A 91 5.10 -19.31 -2.85
N PHE A 92 5.99 -18.99 -1.91
CA PHE A 92 7.04 -19.92 -1.45
C PHE A 92 6.59 -20.85 -0.31
N ARG A 93 5.42 -20.59 0.29
CA ARG A 93 4.82 -21.40 1.36
C ARG A 93 4.74 -22.90 1.02
N PRO A 94 4.23 -23.35 -0.14
CA PRO A 94 4.20 -24.78 -0.45
C PRO A 94 5.61 -25.37 -0.52
N LEU A 95 6.59 -24.70 -1.15
CA LEU A 95 7.96 -25.21 -1.27
C LEU A 95 8.66 -25.32 0.10
N VAL A 96 8.52 -24.31 0.95
CA VAL A 96 9.08 -24.31 2.32
C VAL A 96 8.40 -25.35 3.20
N THR A 97 7.08 -25.49 3.11
CA THR A 97 6.33 -26.46 3.92
C THR A 97 6.61 -27.90 3.46
N GLU A 98 6.75 -28.15 2.16
CA GLU A 98 7.10 -29.47 1.61
C GLU A 98 8.54 -29.88 1.96
N GLU A 99 9.54 -28.99 1.83
CA GLU A 99 10.92 -29.30 2.28
C GLU A 99 10.97 -29.54 3.79
N PHE A 100 10.31 -28.71 4.59
CA PHE A 100 10.27 -28.86 6.03
C PHE A 100 9.59 -30.18 6.42
N ASN A 101 8.37 -30.44 5.93
CA ASN A 101 7.60 -31.64 6.27
C ASN A 101 8.29 -32.95 5.82
N SER A 102 8.89 -32.96 4.63
CA SER A 102 9.67 -34.11 4.14
C SER A 102 10.90 -34.40 5.02
N HIS A 103 11.60 -33.35 5.46
CA HIS A 103 12.77 -33.49 6.35
C HIS A 103 12.40 -34.09 7.72
N TYR A 104 11.30 -33.66 8.34
CA TYR A 104 10.84 -34.26 9.60
C TYR A 104 10.35 -35.70 9.43
N GLU A 105 9.65 -36.02 8.34
CA GLU A 105 9.24 -37.40 8.06
C GLU A 105 10.44 -38.35 7.92
N ILE A 106 11.49 -37.93 7.24
CA ILE A 106 12.71 -38.72 7.05
C ILE A 106 13.38 -38.98 8.40
N ILE A 107 13.55 -37.94 9.23
CA ILE A 107 14.14 -38.08 10.57
C ILE A 107 13.30 -38.98 11.48
N LEU A 108 11.96 -38.84 11.44
CA LEU A 108 11.05 -39.69 12.22
C LEU A 108 11.12 -41.17 11.80
N LYS A 109 11.17 -41.44 10.49
CA LYS A 109 11.32 -42.80 9.95
C LYS A 109 12.66 -43.42 10.36
N ASP A 110 13.74 -42.65 10.35
CA ASP A 110 15.08 -43.12 10.73
C ASP A 110 15.15 -43.46 12.23
N ILE A 111 14.62 -42.58 13.10
CA ILE A 111 14.55 -42.82 14.55
C ILE A 111 13.70 -44.06 14.89
N LEU A 112 12.54 -44.20 14.25
CA LEU A 112 11.67 -45.37 14.45
C LEU A 112 12.32 -46.66 13.94
N GLY A 113 13.02 -46.61 12.80
CA GLY A 113 13.77 -47.75 12.25
C GLY A 113 14.88 -48.22 13.20
N ILE A 114 15.65 -47.29 13.76
CA ILE A 114 16.72 -47.60 14.74
C ILE A 114 16.12 -48.18 16.04
N SER A 115 14.95 -47.70 16.47
CA SER A 115 14.26 -48.21 17.66
C SER A 115 13.72 -49.63 17.48
N VAL A 116 13.19 -49.97 16.30
CA VAL A 116 12.60 -51.29 16.01
C VAL A 116 13.67 -52.35 15.80
N LEU A 117 14.84 -51.99 15.26
CA LEU A 117 15.96 -52.93 15.08
C LEU A 117 16.70 -53.29 16.39
N ARG A 118 16.41 -52.59 17.50
CA ARG A 118 17.10 -52.77 18.79
C ARG A 118 16.33 -53.66 19.79
N ASN A 119 15.15 -54.18 19.43
CA ASN A 119 14.34 -55.09 20.25
C ASN A 119 14.01 -56.37 19.48
#